data_AF-A0A2K4ZKR8-F1
#
_entry.id   AF-A0A2K4ZKR8-F1
#
_cell.length_a   1.000
_cell.length_b   1.000
_cell.length_c   1.000
_cell.angle_alpha   90.00
_cell.angle_beta   90.00
_cell.angle_gamma   90.00
#
_symmetry.space_group_name_H-M   'P 1'
#
loop_
_entity.id
_entity.type
_entity.pdbx_description
1 polymer ?
#
loop_
_entity_poly.entity_id
_entity_poly.type
_entity_poly.pdbx_seq_one_letter_code
_entity_poly.pdbx_strand_id
1 'polypeptide(L)'
;MAKKRNCRRTTDESIIHEKAVKMRKMTDEQLVHYVEDRVEKARSEGFNQGKAQAPKYRSISIEKIINEIGNVRGIGATKLEGIQAILEKHLEVRAEC
;
A
#
# COMPACT_ATOMS: atom_id res chain seq x y z
N MET A 1 48.67 26.48 -27.77
CA MET A 1 48.26 25.70 -26.58
C MET A 1 46.86 25.17 -26.82
N ALA A 2 46.67 23.84 -26.87
CA ALA A 2 45.35 23.26 -27.09
C ALA A 2 44.41 23.69 -25.95
N LYS A 3 43.31 24.36 -26.29
CA LYS A 3 42.28 24.79 -25.32
C LYS A 3 41.78 23.54 -24.62
N LYS A 4 42.16 23.37 -23.35
CA LYS A 4 41.73 22.24 -22.50
C LYS A 4 40.20 22.23 -22.57
N ARG A 5 39.63 21.20 -23.21
CA ARG A 5 38.17 21.04 -23.26
C ARG A 5 37.73 20.98 -21.80
N ASN A 6 36.99 22.00 -21.37
CA ASN A 6 36.29 21.96 -20.10
C ASN A 6 35.45 20.66 -20.13
N CYS A 7 35.85 19.67 -19.32
CA CYS A 7 35.04 18.49 -19.04
C CYS A 7 33.80 18.98 -18.31
N ARG A 8 32.85 19.51 -19.09
CA ARG A 8 31.56 19.94 -18.60
C ARG A 8 30.83 18.66 -18.23
N ARG A 9 30.74 18.40 -16.92
CA ARG A 9 29.97 17.28 -16.41
C ARG A 9 28.57 17.33 -16.99
N THR A 10 28.03 16.17 -17.33
CA THR A 10 26.61 16.08 -17.67
C THR A 10 25.76 16.46 -16.45
N THR A 11 24.49 16.76 -16.66
CA THR A 11 23.58 17.11 -15.57
C THR A 11 23.51 16.00 -14.52
N ASP A 12 23.50 14.73 -14.96
CA ASP A 12 23.49 13.56 -14.09
C ASP A 12 24.79 13.40 -13.30
N GLU A 13 25.95 13.57 -13.95
CA GLU A 13 27.25 13.57 -13.29
C GLU A 13 27.37 14.68 -12.23
N SER A 14 26.76 15.84 -12.51
CA SER A 14 26.75 16.97 -11.56
C SER A 14 25.90 16.65 -10.32
N ILE A 15 24.75 16.01 -10.50
CA ILE A 15 23.88 15.57 -9.40
C ILE A 15 24.58 14.53 -8.53
N ILE A 16 25.25 13.55 -9.14
CA ILE A 16 26.00 12.52 -8.40
C ILE A 16 27.16 13.16 -7.65
N HIS A 17 27.88 14.09 -8.29
CA HIS A 17 28.98 14.81 -7.67
C HIS A 17 28.51 15.64 -6.46
N GLU A 18 27.42 16.38 -6.58
CA GLU A 18 26.86 17.17 -5.48
C GLU A 18 26.43 16.30 -4.31
N LYS A 19 25.76 15.17 -4.58
CA LYS A 19 25.40 14.19 -3.55
C LYS A 19 26.65 13.67 -2.84
N ALA A 20 27.68 13.27 -3.59
CA ALA A 20 28.92 12.76 -3.03
C ALA A 20 29.67 13.82 -2.19
N VAL A 21 29.70 15.07 -2.66
CA VAL A 21 30.28 16.19 -1.90
C VAL A 21 29.51 16.43 -0.61
N LYS A 22 28.18 16.36 -0.65
CA LYS A 22 27.34 16.52 0.54
C LYS A 22 27.58 15.40 1.55
N MET A 23 27.67 14.14 1.10
CA MET A 23 27.99 12.99 1.97
C MET A 23 29.33 13.13 2.67
N ARG A 24 30.38 13.59 1.96
CA ARG A 24 31.71 13.80 2.53
C ARG A 24 31.79 14.96 3.54
N LYS A 25 30.82 15.86 3.52
CA LYS A 25 30.75 17.04 4.41
C LYS A 25 29.92 16.79 5.66
N MET A 26 29.13 15.72 5.69
CA MET A 26 28.36 15.35 6.88
C MET A 26 29.27 14.70 7.92
N THR A 27 28.95 14.91 9.19
CA THR A 27 29.61 14.20 10.30
C THR A 27 29.09 12.77 10.40
N ASP A 28 29.83 11.90 11.07
CA ASP A 28 29.45 10.50 11.26
C ASP A 28 28.07 10.36 11.92
N GLU A 29 27.76 11.21 12.91
CA GLU A 29 26.45 11.26 13.58
C GLU A 29 25.31 11.65 12.60
N GLN A 30 25.54 12.66 11.75
CA GLN A 30 24.56 13.06 10.73
C GLN A 30 24.35 11.97 9.67
N LEU A 31 25.41 11.22 9.34
CA LEU A 31 25.33 10.09 8.42
C LEU A 31 24.52 8.94 9.02
N VAL A 32 24.72 8.63 10.31
CA VAL A 32 23.96 7.59 11.03
C VAL A 32 22.48 7.95 11.04
N HIS A 33 22.11 9.15 11.47
CA HIS A 33 20.71 9.59 11.47
C HIS A 33 20.09 9.59 10.07
N TYR A 34 20.83 10.05 9.05
CA TYR A 34 20.33 10.02 7.67
C TYR A 34 20.01 8.60 7.17
N VAL A 35 20.75 7.59 7.62
CA VAL A 35 20.49 6.18 7.28
C VAL A 35 19.31 5.64 8.09
N GLU A 36 19.25 5.90 9.39
CA GLU A 36 18.18 5.47 10.29
C GLU A 36 16.82 6.02 9.84
N ASP A 37 16.72 7.32 9.56
CA ASP A 37 15.51 7.97 9.06
C ASP A 37 15.02 7.33 7.75
N ARG A 38 15.94 6.94 6.86
CA ARG A 38 15.57 6.27 5.61
C ARG A 38 15.08 4.86 5.81
N VAL A 39 15.66 4.12 6.74
CA VAL A 39 15.21 2.77 7.09
C VAL A 39 13.83 2.83 7.74
N GLU A 40 13.61 3.75 8.66
CA GLU A 40 12.32 3.96 9.32
C GLU A 40 11.25 4.43 8.32
N LYS A 41 11.60 5.35 7.43
CA LYS A 41 10.72 5.79 6.34
C LYS A 41 10.36 4.65 5.39
N ALA A 42 11.33 3.84 4.96
CA ALA A 42 11.06 2.68 4.11
C ALA A 42 10.19 1.63 4.82
N ARG A 43 10.39 1.41 6.12
CA ARG A 43 9.55 0.50 6.93
C ARG A 43 8.12 1.02 7.07
N SER A 44 7.94 2.30 7.40
CA SER A 44 6.62 2.90 7.56
C SER A 44 5.87 3.01 6.22
N GLU A 45 6.55 3.39 5.14
CA GLU A 45 5.98 3.41 3.80
C GLU A 45 5.62 2.01 3.30
N GLY A 46 6.50 1.02 3.47
CA GLY A 46 6.23 -0.37 3.11
C GLY A 46 5.06 -0.97 3.91
N PHE A 47 4.99 -0.69 5.21
CA PHE A 47 3.89 -1.13 6.07
C PHE A 47 2.55 -0.49 5.67
N ASN A 48 2.54 0.81 5.40
CA ASN A 48 1.33 1.53 4.99
C ASN A 48 0.87 1.12 3.59
N GLN A 49 1.79 0.90 2.65
CA GLN A 49 1.48 0.34 1.33
C GLN A 49 0.90 -1.08 1.45
N GLY A 50 1.46 -1.92 2.33
CA GLY A 50 0.92 -3.25 2.61
C GLY A 50 -0.50 -3.19 3.18
N LYS A 51 -0.77 -2.30 4.14
CA LYS A 51 -2.12 -2.09 4.71
C LYS A 51 -3.12 -1.51 3.69
N ALA A 52 -2.66 -0.68 2.76
CA ALA A 52 -3.49 -0.12 1.69
C ALA A 52 -3.78 -1.14 0.57
N GLN A 53 -2.82 -2.04 0.29
CA GLN A 53 -2.94 -3.10 -0.70
C GLN A 53 -3.60 -4.37 -0.17
N ALA A 54 -3.67 -4.54 1.15
CA ALA A 54 -4.49 -5.58 1.77
C ALA A 54 -5.90 -5.45 1.17
N PRO A 55 -6.46 -6.54 0.60
CA PRO A 55 -7.79 -6.48 0.04
C PRO A 55 -8.72 -6.06 1.17
N LYS A 56 -9.20 -4.81 1.10
CA LYS A 56 -10.32 -4.37 1.92
C LYS A 56 -11.48 -5.22 1.44
N TYR A 57 -11.70 -6.35 2.10
CA TYR A 57 -12.93 -7.11 1.94
C TYR A 57 -14.04 -6.08 2.17
N ARG A 58 -14.75 -5.74 1.09
CA ARG A 58 -15.89 -4.82 1.18
C ARG A 58 -16.81 -5.43 2.24
N SER A 59 -17.26 -4.63 3.20
CA SER A 59 -18.25 -5.09 4.16
C SER A 59 -19.44 -5.64 3.38
N ILE A 60 -19.65 -6.95 3.50
CA ILE A 60 -20.73 -7.65 2.80
C ILE A 60 -21.98 -7.45 3.66
N SER A 61 -22.95 -6.70 3.15
CA SER A 61 -24.26 -6.55 3.80
C SER A 61 -25.16 -7.71 3.38
N ILE A 62 -25.57 -8.51 4.36
CA ILE A 62 -26.49 -9.65 4.15
C ILE A 62 -27.82 -9.15 3.54
N GLU A 63 -28.34 -8.02 4.03
CA GLU A 63 -29.55 -7.39 3.51
C GLU A 63 -29.47 -7.06 2.02
N LYS A 64 -28.34 -6.50 1.55
CA LYS A 64 -28.17 -6.19 0.12
C LYS A 64 -28.20 -7.44 -0.74
N ILE A 65 -27.55 -8.51 -0.30
CA ILE A 65 -27.54 -9.79 -1.02
C ILE A 65 -28.95 -10.39 -1.07
N ILE A 66 -29.68 -10.40 0.05
CA ILE A 66 -31.03 -10.93 0.11
C ILE A 66 -31.96 -10.15 -0.83
N ASN A 67 -31.85 -8.82 -0.85
CA ASN A 67 -32.66 -7.97 -1.72
C ASN A 67 -32.35 -8.20 -3.21
N GLU A 68 -31.07 -8.36 -3.58
CA GLU A 68 -30.69 -8.69 -4.96
C GLU A 68 -31.21 -10.06 -5.39
N ILE A 69 -31.12 -11.07 -4.52
CA ILE A 69 -31.64 -12.41 -4.77
C ILE A 69 -33.16 -12.40 -4.87
N GLY A 70 -33.86 -11.65 -4.03
CA GLY A 70 -35.32 -11.53 -4.06
C GLY A 70 -35.89 -10.96 -5.35
N ASN A 71 -35.09 -10.17 -6.09
CA ASN A 71 -35.48 -9.65 -7.40
C ASN A 71 -35.40 -10.71 -8.52
N VAL A 72 -34.81 -11.89 -8.26
CA VAL A 72 -34.74 -12.97 -9.24
C VAL A 72 -36.09 -13.68 -9.32
N ARG A 73 -36.64 -13.73 -10.54
CA ARG A 73 -37.92 -14.41 -10.81
C ARG A 73 -37.87 -15.87 -10.36
N GLY A 74 -38.88 -16.29 -9.60
CA GLY A 74 -39.03 -17.67 -9.13
C GLY A 74 -38.44 -17.94 -7.75
N ILE A 75 -37.83 -16.95 -7.11
CA ILE A 75 -37.42 -17.03 -5.70
C ILE A 75 -38.56 -16.50 -4.83
N GLY A 76 -39.05 -17.34 -3.92
CA GLY A 76 -40.11 -17.00 -2.95
C GLY A 76 -39.57 -16.78 -1.54
N ALA A 77 -40.43 -16.27 -0.65
CA ALA A 77 -40.07 -15.91 0.73
C ALA A 77 -39.40 -17.04 1.52
N THR A 78 -39.93 -18.27 1.43
CA THR A 78 -39.36 -19.44 2.13
C THR A 78 -37.96 -19.81 1.65
N LYS A 79 -37.64 -19.57 0.37
CA LYS A 79 -36.29 -19.78 -0.16
C LYS A 79 -35.35 -18.67 0.29
N LEU A 80 -35.82 -17.43 0.39
CA LEU A 80 -35.04 -16.30 0.90
C LEU A 80 -34.67 -16.47 2.38
N GLU A 81 -35.61 -16.92 3.21
CA GLU A 81 -35.35 -17.24 4.62
C GLU A 81 -34.26 -18.31 4.78
N GLY A 82 -34.32 -19.37 3.97
CA GLY A 82 -33.29 -20.40 3.97
C GLY A 82 -31.91 -19.88 3.54
N ILE A 83 -31.87 -18.98 2.55
CA ILE A 83 -30.63 -18.33 2.10
C ILE A 83 -30.08 -17.40 3.19
N GLN A 84 -30.95 -16.64 3.86
CA GLN A 84 -30.57 -15.78 4.99
C GLN A 84 -29.90 -16.58 6.10
N ALA A 85 -30.52 -17.69 6.54
CA ALA A 85 -29.96 -18.53 7.60
C ALA A 85 -28.59 -19.14 7.23
N ILE A 86 -28.40 -19.51 5.96
CA ILE A 86 -27.10 -20.01 5.46
C ILE A 86 -26.05 -18.90 5.47
N LEU A 87 -26.42 -17.69 5.04
CA LEU A 87 -25.50 -16.54 5.01
C LEU A 87 -25.08 -16.13 6.42
N GLU A 88 -26.01 -16.04 7.36
CA GLU A 88 -25.74 -15.74 8.77
C GLU A 88 -24.74 -16.76 9.35
N LYS A 89 -25.01 -18.06 9.20
CA LYS A 89 -24.14 -19.14 9.70
C LYS A 89 -22.71 -19.10 9.15
N HIS A 90 -22.51 -18.75 7.87
CA HIS A 90 -21.19 -18.76 7.25
C HIS A 90 -20.42 -17.45 7.40
N LEU A 91 -21.10 -16.34 7.63
CA LEU A 91 -20.48 -15.03 7.81
C LEU A 91 -20.16 -14.74 9.28
N GLU A 92 -20.93 -15.26 10.24
CA GLU A 92 -20.61 -15.19 11.68
C GLU A 92 -19.26 -15.87 12.00
N VAL A 93 -18.96 -17.00 11.35
CA VAL A 93 -17.70 -17.75 11.55
C VAL A 93 -16.45 -16.99 11.07
N ARG A 94 -16.60 -15.91 10.29
CA ARG A 94 -15.46 -15.13 9.76
C ARG A 94 -15.09 -13.91 10.62
N ALA A 95 -15.86 -13.58 11.66
CA ALA A 95 -15.61 -12.43 12.53
C ALA A 95 -14.63 -12.74 13.69
N GLU A 96 -14.28 -14.02 13.90
CA GLU A 96 -13.36 -14.48 14.95
C GLU A 96 -12.00 -14.87 14.34
N CYS A 97 -11.25 -13.91 13.79
CA CYS A 97 -9.83 -14.06 13.44
C CYS A 97 -9.12 -12.71 13.59
#